data_AF-A0AAV9Z214-F1
#
_entry.id   AF-A0AAV9Z214-F1
#
_cell.length_a   1.000
_cell.length_b   1.000
_cell.length_c   1.000
_cell.angle_alpha   90.00
_cell.angle_beta   90.00
_cell.angle_gamma   90.00
#
_symmetry.space_group_name_H-M   'P 1'
#
loop_
_entity.id
_entity.type
_entity.pdbx_description
1 polymer ?
#
loop_
_entity_poly.entity_id
_entity_poly.type
_entity_poly.pdbx_seq_one_letter_code
_entity_poly.pdbx_strand_id
1 'polypeptide(L)'
;YLVEPLRSSIVVEKYSGTVGGSDNTRNLVSSTMAAFTHCVLDKTACQLVFTDLQGSYHYAKPGEPRQLILFDPMTHSMSGNTGVGDHGPAGIQDTVDNHKCSMACRSMDLASMAFLKMTFKA
;
A
#
# COMPACT_ATOMS: atom_id res chain seq x y z
N TYR A 1 9.17 13.11 -20.52
CA TYR A 1 9.86 12.69 -19.29
C TYR A 1 8.98 13.02 -18.10
N LEU A 2 8.97 12.15 -17.08
CA LEU A 2 8.42 12.48 -15.75
C LEU A 2 9.59 12.94 -14.87
N VAL A 3 9.36 13.99 -14.08
CA VAL A 3 10.35 14.56 -13.16
C VAL A 3 9.72 14.76 -11.79
N GLU A 4 10.49 14.53 -10.74
CA GLU A 4 10.06 14.69 -9.35
C GLU A 4 11.16 15.37 -8.52
N PRO A 5 10.84 15.96 -7.35
CA PRO A 5 11.84 16.57 -6.48
C PRO A 5 12.95 15.59 -6.06
N LEU A 6 14.19 16.06 -6.07
CA LEU A 6 15.33 15.27 -5.62
C LEU A 6 15.21 14.98 -4.11
N ARG A 7 15.22 13.70 -3.76
CA ARG A 7 15.21 13.26 -2.36
C ARG A 7 16.58 13.47 -1.71
N SER A 8 16.56 13.84 -0.42
CA SER A 8 17.79 14.01 0.38
C SER A 8 18.49 12.70 0.74
N SER A 9 17.79 11.56 0.60
CA SER A 9 18.33 10.23 0.84
C SER A 9 18.17 9.37 -0.41
N ILE A 10 19.18 8.55 -0.69
CA ILE A 10 19.15 7.53 -1.73
C ILE A 10 18.70 6.16 -1.20
N VAL A 11 18.51 6.03 0.12
CA VAL A 11 18.08 4.77 0.73
C VAL A 11 16.58 4.61 0.52
N VAL A 12 16.19 3.53 -0.15
CA VAL A 12 14.80 3.17 -0.40
C VAL A 12 14.39 2.04 0.54
N GLU A 13 13.29 2.24 1.26
CA GLU A 13 12.62 1.22 2.04
C GLU A 13 11.38 0.73 1.31
N LYS A 14 11.27 -0.59 1.14
CA LYS A 14 10.13 -1.24 0.51
C LYS A 14 9.21 -1.86 1.55
N TYR A 15 7.93 -1.53 1.49
CA TYR A 15 6.92 -1.90 2.47
C TYR A 15 5.93 -2.94 1.96
N SER A 16 5.66 -2.96 0.65
CA SER A 16 4.88 -4.02 0.00
C SER A 16 5.49 -4.42 -1.35
N GLY A 17 5.16 -5.62 -1.81
CA GLY A 17 5.50 -6.09 -3.15
C GLY A 17 4.38 -5.78 -4.15
N THR A 18 4.61 -6.15 -5.42
CA THR A 18 3.62 -6.03 -6.50
C THR A 18 2.59 -7.17 -6.45
N VAL A 19 3.04 -8.41 -6.28
CA VAL A 19 2.20 -9.62 -6.14
C VAL A 19 2.81 -10.47 -5.03
N GLY A 20 1.99 -11.11 -4.21
CA GLY A 20 2.41 -11.83 -3.01
C GLY A 20 2.55 -10.86 -1.85
N GLY A 21 1.42 -10.56 -1.20
CA GLY A 21 1.31 -9.69 -0.04
C GLY A 21 2.33 -10.04 1.05
N SER A 22 3.46 -9.35 1.05
CA SER A 22 4.40 -9.33 2.16
C SER A 22 4.28 -7.99 2.85
N ASP A 23 3.15 -7.81 3.54
CA ASP A 23 3.01 -6.78 4.56
C ASP A 23 4.01 -7.12 5.67
N ASN A 24 5.21 -6.59 5.51
CA ASN A 24 6.33 -6.89 6.37
C ASN A 24 6.15 -6.12 7.68
N THR A 25 5.23 -6.55 8.53
CA THR A 25 4.81 -5.92 9.81
C THR A 25 5.88 -5.95 10.91
N ARG A 26 7.16 -5.94 10.52
CA ARG A 26 8.33 -5.95 11.42
C ARG A 26 8.42 -4.71 12.30
N ASN A 27 7.81 -3.60 11.90
CA ASN A 27 7.81 -2.36 12.67
C ASN A 27 6.51 -1.56 12.47
N LEU A 28 6.34 -0.50 13.26
CA LEU A 28 5.15 0.35 13.23
C LEU A 28 4.93 1.04 11.88
N VAL A 29 6.00 1.43 11.18
CA VAL A 29 5.89 2.08 9.86
C VAL A 29 5.33 1.11 8.83
N SER A 30 5.90 -0.09 8.72
CA SER A 30 5.37 -1.12 7.82
C SER A 30 3.96 -1.57 8.22
N SER A 31 3.66 -1.61 9.52
CA SER A 31 2.30 -1.87 10.02
C SER A 31 1.30 -0.80 9.56
N THR A 32 1.71 0.47 9.54
CA THR A 32 0.92 1.57 9.01
C THR A 32 0.74 1.46 7.50
N MET A 33 1.79 1.09 6.75
CA MET A 33 1.69 0.90 5.29
C MET A 33 0.74 -0.23 4.91
N ALA A 34 0.84 -1.38 5.60
CA ALA A 34 -0.10 -2.48 5.42
C ALA A 34 -1.55 -2.05 5.74
N ALA A 35 -1.74 -1.27 6.81
CA ALA A 35 -3.05 -0.77 7.17
C ALA A 35 -3.58 0.28 6.19
N PHE A 36 -2.71 1.07 5.57
CA PHE A 36 -3.08 1.99 4.49
C PHE A 36 -3.57 1.22 3.26
N THR A 37 -2.85 0.17 2.83
CA THR A 37 -3.31 -0.73 1.76
C THR A 37 -4.70 -1.31 2.05
N HIS A 38 -4.92 -1.82 3.27
CA HIS A 38 -6.23 -2.32 3.68
C HIS A 38 -7.29 -1.21 3.72
N CYS A 39 -6.96 -0.02 4.23
CA CYS A 39 -7.88 1.12 4.23
C CYS A 39 -8.36 1.45 2.81
N VAL A 40 -7.47 1.39 1.82
CA VAL A 40 -7.85 1.63 0.41
C VAL A 40 -8.79 0.54 -0.09
N LEU A 41 -8.53 -0.74 0.20
CA LEU A 41 -9.46 -1.83 -0.13
C LEU A 41 -10.85 -1.63 0.49
N ASP A 42 -10.90 -1.29 1.78
CA ASP A 42 -12.13 -1.03 2.52
C ASP A 42 -12.90 0.17 1.92
N LYS A 43 -12.24 1.33 1.80
CA LYS A 43 -12.87 2.57 1.35
C LYS A 43 -13.26 2.57 -0.13
N THR A 44 -12.65 1.71 -0.94
CA THR A 44 -12.98 1.57 -2.35
C THR A 44 -13.87 0.36 -2.64
N ALA A 45 -14.34 -0.37 -1.63
CA ALA A 45 -15.11 -1.60 -1.81
C ALA A 45 -14.42 -2.60 -2.76
N CYS A 46 -13.11 -2.78 -2.54
CA CYS A 46 -12.23 -3.63 -3.34
C CYS A 46 -12.16 -3.26 -4.84
N GLN A 47 -12.40 -1.99 -5.20
CA GLN A 47 -12.23 -1.53 -6.58
C GLN A 47 -10.78 -1.17 -6.92
N LEU A 48 -9.99 -0.83 -5.90
CA LEU A 48 -8.62 -0.38 -6.04
C LEU A 48 -7.79 -0.85 -4.84
N VAL A 49 -6.51 -1.08 -5.07
CA VAL A 49 -5.51 -1.24 -4.02
C VAL A 49 -4.18 -0.65 -4.44
N PHE A 50 -3.43 -0.08 -3.51
CA PHE A 50 -2.06 0.32 -3.73
C PHE A 50 -1.09 -0.82 -3.40
N THR A 51 -0.12 -1.04 -4.28
CA THR A 51 0.93 -2.03 -4.15
C THR A 51 2.29 -1.40 -4.41
N ASP A 52 3.35 -2.17 -4.20
CA ASP A 52 4.73 -1.70 -4.34
C ASP A 52 5.04 -0.41 -3.55
N LEU A 53 4.45 -0.28 -2.37
CA LEU A 53 4.65 0.89 -1.52
C LEU A 53 6.11 0.91 -1.08
N GLN A 54 6.81 1.94 -1.52
CA GLN A 54 8.21 2.19 -1.19
C GLN A 54 8.42 3.67 -0.96
N GLY A 55 9.46 3.99 -0.20
CA GLY A 55 9.74 5.38 0.12
C GLY A 55 11.13 5.60 0.67
N SER A 56 11.42 6.87 0.86
CA SER A 56 12.64 7.34 1.49
C SER A 56 12.30 8.44 2.44
N TYR A 57 13.07 8.51 3.51
CA TYR A 57 12.90 9.61 4.44
C TYR A 57 13.56 10.89 3.92
N HIS A 58 12.87 12.00 4.13
CA HIS A 58 13.30 13.33 3.75
C HIS A 58 13.26 14.28 4.94
N TYR A 59 14.17 15.25 4.93
CA TYR A 59 14.14 16.40 5.83
C TYR A 59 13.79 17.62 4.98
N ALA A 60 12.57 18.13 5.13
CA ALA A 60 12.14 19.30 4.38
C ALA A 60 12.98 20.54 4.75
N LYS A 61 13.35 20.67 6.04
CA LYS A 61 14.29 21.67 6.55
C LYS A 61 15.11 21.15 7.74
N PRO A 62 16.30 21.70 8.01
CA PRO A 62 17.03 21.42 9.25
C PRO A 62 16.15 21.71 10.47
N GLY A 63 16.00 20.73 11.38
CA GLY A 63 15.21 20.85 12.60
C GLY A 63 13.72 20.47 12.47
N GLU A 64 13.21 20.22 11.26
CA GLU A 64 11.86 19.68 11.08
C GLU A 64 11.83 18.14 11.25
N PRO A 65 10.70 17.54 11.66
CA PRO A 65 10.56 16.10 11.77
C PRO A 65 10.87 15.40 10.43
N ARG A 66 11.54 14.25 10.53
CA ARG A 66 11.81 13.38 9.39
C ARG A 66 10.48 12.91 8.79
N GLN A 67 10.25 13.18 7.50
CA GLN A 67 9.05 12.75 6.78
C GLN A 67 9.38 11.52 5.94
N LEU A 68 8.47 10.55 5.88
CA LEU A 68 8.56 9.45 4.93
C LEU A 68 7.81 9.83 3.65
N ILE A 69 8.54 9.93 2.54
CA ILE A 69 7.97 10.25 1.23
C ILE A 69 7.87 8.96 0.44
N LEU A 70 6.64 8.57 0.10
CA LEU A 70 6.36 7.46 -0.80
C LEU A 70 6.47 7.92 -2.25
N PHE A 71 6.95 7.04 -3.12
CA PHE A 71 7.08 7.30 -4.55
C PHE A 71 6.93 6.00 -5.35
N ASP A 72 6.69 6.16 -6.65
CA ASP A 72 6.43 5.06 -7.59
C ASP A 72 5.42 4.02 -7.08
N PRO A 73 4.25 4.42 -6.53
CA PRO A 73 3.26 3.44 -6.13
C PRO A 73 2.70 2.72 -7.37
N MET A 74 2.47 1.42 -7.23
CA MET A 74 1.67 0.65 -8.18
C MET A 74 0.24 0.50 -7.67
N THR A 75 -0.67 0.13 -8.56
CA THR A 75 -2.05 -0.13 -8.18
C THR A 75 -2.57 -1.37 -8.88
N HIS A 76 -3.51 -2.05 -8.23
CA HIS A 76 -4.40 -2.99 -8.92
C HIS A 76 -5.82 -2.45 -8.91
N SER A 77 -6.50 -2.55 -10.04
CA SER A 77 -7.86 -2.05 -10.20
C SER A 77 -8.77 -3.13 -10.79
N MET A 78 -10.08 -3.02 -10.55
CA MET A 78 -11.02 -3.95 -11.18
C MET A 78 -11.02 -3.86 -12.71
N SER A 79 -10.68 -2.70 -13.26
CA SER A 79 -10.57 -2.47 -14.71
C SER A 79 -9.23 -2.88 -15.32
N GLY A 80 -8.20 -3.16 -14.50
CA GLY A 80 -6.87 -3.57 -14.97
C GLY A 80 -6.16 -2.51 -15.83
N ASN A 81 -6.48 -1.22 -15.66
CA ASN A 81 -6.04 -0.14 -16.54
C ASN A 81 -5.41 1.06 -15.81
N THR A 82 -4.95 0.90 -14.58
CA THR A 82 -4.30 2.00 -13.83
C THR A 82 -2.82 2.20 -14.16
N GLY A 83 -2.22 1.30 -14.95
CA GLY A 83 -0.87 1.47 -15.46
C GLY A 83 -0.11 0.16 -15.63
N VAL A 84 1.19 0.29 -15.86
CA VAL A 84 2.10 -0.86 -15.96
C VAL A 84 2.20 -1.53 -14.58
N GLY A 85 2.03 -2.85 -14.54
CA GLY A 85 2.01 -3.62 -13.30
C GLY A 85 0.63 -3.72 -12.63
N ASP A 86 -0.43 -3.20 -13.25
CA ASP A 86 -1.80 -3.49 -12.83
C ASP A 86 -2.18 -4.94 -13.20
N HIS A 87 -2.23 -5.81 -12.19
CA HIS A 87 -2.63 -7.22 -12.31
C HIS A 87 -4.16 -7.41 -12.23
N GLY A 88 -4.92 -6.33 -12.27
CA GLY A 88 -6.38 -6.35 -12.32
C GLY A 88 -7.02 -6.96 -11.06
N PRO A 89 -8.20 -7.59 -11.21
CA PRO A 89 -8.86 -8.31 -10.14
C PRO A 89 -7.97 -9.37 -9.47
N ALA A 90 -7.07 -10.03 -10.21
CA ALA A 90 -6.19 -11.05 -9.65
C ALA A 90 -5.21 -10.46 -8.62
N GLY A 91 -4.69 -9.26 -8.86
CA GLY A 91 -3.81 -8.56 -7.91
C GLY A 91 -4.55 -8.09 -6.66
N ILE A 92 -5.81 -7.66 -6.80
CA ILE A 92 -6.68 -7.32 -5.67
C ILE A 92 -6.95 -8.56 -4.81
N GLN A 93 -7.33 -9.67 -5.45
CA GLN A 93 -7.59 -10.94 -4.78
C GLN A 93 -6.34 -11.43 -4.01
N ASP A 94 -5.17 -11.41 -4.63
CA ASP A 94 -3.91 -11.77 -3.97
C ASP A 94 -3.65 -10.90 -2.74
N THR A 95 -3.87 -9.59 -2.84
CA THR A 95 -3.70 -8.68 -1.70
C THR A 95 -4.68 -9.02 -0.57
N VAL A 96 -5.94 -9.27 -0.91
CA VAL A 96 -6.98 -9.65 0.04
C VAL A 96 -6.70 -11.01 0.70
N ASP A 97 -6.10 -11.95 -0.03
CA ASP A 97 -5.77 -13.28 0.48
C ASP A 97 -4.56 -13.28 1.42
N ASN A 98 -3.59 -12.43 1.15
CA ASN A 98 -2.31 -12.43 1.87
C ASN A 98 -2.18 -11.34 2.95
N HIS A 99 -3.07 -10.34 2.98
CA HIS A 99 -3.03 -9.29 4.00
C HIS A 99 -3.24 -9.86 5.42
N LYS A 100 -2.40 -9.40 6.34
CA LYS A 100 -2.49 -9.74 7.77
C LYS A 100 -2.79 -8.49 8.57
N CYS A 101 -4.02 -8.38 9.07
CA CYS A 101 -4.44 -7.23 9.87
C CYS A 101 -3.52 -7.03 11.09
N SER A 102 -2.93 -5.85 11.17
CA SER A 102 -2.15 -5.39 12.32
C SER A 102 -3.03 -4.68 13.35
N MET A 103 -2.44 -4.22 14.46
CA MET A 103 -3.15 -3.36 15.41
C MET A 103 -3.64 -2.07 14.74
N ALA A 104 -2.89 -1.51 13.79
CA ALA A 104 -3.30 -0.30 13.08
C ALA A 104 -4.60 -0.51 12.29
N CYS A 105 -4.76 -1.65 11.61
CA CYS A 105 -6.01 -1.98 10.91
C CYS A 105 -7.22 -2.02 11.87
N ARG A 106 -7.02 -2.62 13.05
CA ARG A 106 -8.07 -2.75 14.08
C ARG A 106 -8.40 -1.42 14.74
N SER A 107 -7.41 -0.60 15.03
CA SER A 107 -7.62 0.73 15.63
C SER A 107 -8.36 1.70 14.71
N MET A 108 -8.31 1.47 13.39
CA MET A 108 -9.07 2.23 12.39
C MET A 108 -10.44 1.62 12.08
N ASP A 109 -10.83 0.53 12.76
CA ASP A 109 -12.09 -0.19 12.54
C ASP A 109 -12.34 -0.57 11.07
N LEU A 110 -11.28 -1.03 10.39
CA LEU A 110 -11.38 -1.47 9.00
C LEU A 110 -12.17 -2.78 8.90
N ALA A 111 -12.93 -2.95 7.82
CA ALA A 111 -13.68 -4.16 7.55
C ALA A 111 -12.81 -5.42 7.66
N SER A 112 -13.41 -6.54 8.08
CA SER A 112 -12.64 -7.79 8.13
C SER A 112 -12.25 -8.25 6.72
N MET A 113 -11.07 -8.87 6.57
CA MET A 113 -10.67 -9.44 5.28
C MET A 113 -11.66 -10.49 4.76
N ALA A 114 -12.34 -11.22 5.66
CA ALA A 114 -13.40 -12.16 5.29
C ALA A 114 -14.60 -11.44 4.64
N PHE A 115 -14.99 -10.29 5.18
CA PHE A 115 -16.04 -9.45 4.58
C PHE A 115 -15.62 -8.88 3.22
N LEU A 116 -14.37 -8.42 3.10
CA LEU A 116 -13.82 -7.94 1.84
C LEU A 116 -13.79 -9.03 0.76
N LYS A 117 -13.39 -10.27 1.12
CA LYS A 117 -13.45 -11.44 0.22
C LYS A 117 -14.87 -11.73 -0.28
N MET A 118 -15.89 -11.58 0.57
CA MET A 118 -17.29 -11.77 0.16
C MET A 118 -17.81 -10.66 -0.75
N THR A 119 -17.29 -9.43 -0.56
CA THR A 119 -17.69 -8.24 -1.34
C THR A 119 -17.04 -8.23 -2.70
N PHE A 120 -15.81 -8.75 -2.79
CA PHE A 120 -15.09 -8.93 -4.03
C PHE A 120 -15.81 -9.95 -4.93
N LYS A 121 -16.49 -9.45 -5.97
CA LYS A 121 -17.05 -10.24 -7.07
C LYS A 121 -16.21 -9.96 -8.30
N ALA A 122 -15.25 -10.84 -8.57
CA ALA A 122 -14.51 -10.84 -9.84
C ALA A 122 -15.41 -11.25 -11.01
#